data_AF-A0A8J5IZK9-F1
#
_entry.id   AF-A0A8J5IZK9-F1
#
_cell.length_a   1.000
_cell.length_b   1.000
_cell.length_c   1.000
_cell.angle_alpha   90.00
_cell.angle_beta   90.00
_cell.angle_gamma   90.00
#
_symmetry.space_group_name_H-M   'P 1'
#
loop_
_entity.id
_entity.type
_entity.pdbx_description
1 polymer ?
#
loop_
_entity_poly.entity_id
_entity_poly.type
_entity_poly.pdbx_seq_one_letter_code
_entity_poly.pdbx_strand_id
1 'polypeptide(L)' 'MSGFRASCTDLEMEGWDSKKPVSLSDGYTYLKPMQTKKDIRGVDYFVGEKELMRYLDRLEIGWLL' A
#
# COMPACT_ATOMS: atom_id res chain seq x y z
N MET A 1 -5.60 -16.32 -9.05
CA MET A 1 -4.26 -15.72 -8.89
C MET A 1 -4.38 -14.66 -7.83
N SER A 2 -3.51 -14.65 -6.82
CA SER A 2 -3.58 -13.73 -5.67
C SER A 2 -3.60 -12.28 -6.16
N GLY A 3 -4.71 -11.56 -5.91
CA GLY A 3 -4.92 -10.18 -6.40
C GLY A 3 -3.81 -9.21 -5.98
N PHE A 4 -3.15 -9.50 -4.86
CA PHE A 4 -2.06 -8.70 -4.32
C PHE A 4 -0.91 -8.43 -5.29
N ARG A 5 -0.47 -9.40 -6.10
CA ARG A 5 0.63 -9.18 -7.05
C ARG A 5 0.24 -8.23 -8.19
N ALA A 6 -1.00 -8.32 -8.66
CA ALA A 6 -1.52 -7.40 -9.67
C ALA A 6 -1.61 -5.98 -9.10
N SER A 7 -2.17 -5.85 -7.90
CA SER A 7 -2.24 -4.57 -7.18
C SER A 7 -0.87 -3.94 -6.96
N CYS A 8 0.17 -4.71 -6.62
CA CYS A 8 1.52 -4.17 -6.50
C CYS A 8 2.04 -3.58 -7.83
N THR A 9 1.82 -4.25 -8.97
CA THR A 9 2.22 -3.72 -10.28
C THR A 9 1.48 -2.43 -10.60
N ASP A 10 0.17 -2.36 -10.34
CA ASP A 10 -0.64 -1.17 -10.59
C ASP A 10 -0.18 0.01 -9.72
N LEU A 11 0.13 -0.24 -8.45
CA LEU A 11 0.66 0.77 -7.53
C LEU A 11 2.02 1.31 -7.98
N GLU A 12 2.92 0.44 -8.45
CA GLU A 12 4.21 0.87 -9.01
C GLU A 12 4.01 1.78 -10.24
N MET A 13 3.03 1.48 -11.11
CA MET A 13 2.69 2.34 -12.26
C MET A 13 2.12 3.70 -11.83
N GLU A 14 1.35 3.74 -10.73
CA GLU A 14 0.82 4.96 -10.11
C GLU A 14 1.86 5.73 -9.30
N GLY A 15 3.12 5.29 -9.28
CA GLY A 15 4.23 5.99 -8.62
C GLY A 15 4.35 5.74 -7.12
N TRP A 16 3.75 4.66 -6.61
CA TRP A 16 3.92 4.26 -5.21
C TRP A 16 5.28 3.60 -4.98
N ASP A 17 5.84 3.81 -3.80
CA ASP A 17 7.09 3.18 -3.36
C ASP A 17 6.80 2.06 -2.36
N SER A 18 7.54 0.95 -2.46
CA SER A 18 7.55 -0.09 -1.43
C SER A 18 8.93 -0.21 -0.77
N LYS A 19 8.96 -0.32 0.56
CA LYS A 19 10.20 -0.40 1.36
C LYS A 19 10.19 -1.64 2.23
N LYS A 20 11.21 -2.48 2.05
CA LYS A 20 11.44 -3.67 2.88
C LYS A 20 11.79 -3.26 4.31
N PRO A 21 11.30 -3.97 5.34
CA PRO A 21 11.71 -3.71 6.73
C PRO A 21 13.21 -3.94 6.95
N VAL A 22 13.78 -3.12 7.83
CA VAL A 22 15.21 -3.13 8.18
C VAL A 22 15.52 -4.16 9.28
N SER A 23 14.53 -4.60 10.04
CA SER A 23 14.65 -5.57 11.13
C SER A 23 13.63 -6.71 11.01
N LEU A 24 13.65 -7.65 11.97
CA LEU A 24 12.72 -8.77 12.09
C LEU A 24 11.25 -8.35 12.38
N SER A 25 10.98 -7.06 12.56
CA SER A 25 9.63 -6.52 12.80
C SER A 25 9.07 -5.81 11.56
N ASP A 26 7.79 -6.13 11.39
CA ASP A 26 6.69 -5.58 10.60
C ASP A 26 6.93 -5.47 9.10
N GLY A 27 6.01 -6.05 8.33
CA GLY A 27 6.14 -6.27 6.90
C GLY A 27 6.43 -5.01 6.06
N TYR A 28 6.53 -5.22 4.74
CA TYR A 28 6.77 -4.15 3.77
C TYR A 28 5.94 -2.90 4.04
N THR A 29 6.55 -1.73 3.92
CA THR A 29 5.85 -0.45 3.98
C THR A 29 5.57 0.04 2.57
N TYR A 30 4.33 0.41 2.30
CA TYR A 30 3.89 0.97 1.03
C TYR A 30 3.61 2.46 1.22
N LEU A 31 4.16 3.29 0.35
CA LEU A 31 4.08 4.75 0.40
C LEU A 31 3.32 5.24 -0.83
N LYS A 32 2.37 6.16 -0.62
CA LYS A 32 1.80 6.92 -1.73
C LYS A 32 2.87 7.79 -2.42
N PRO A 33 2.62 8.22 -3.67
CA PRO A 33 3.51 9.12 -4.37
C PRO A 33 3.78 10.36 -3.51
N MET A 34 5.07 10.72 -3.40
CA MET A 34 5.56 11.86 -2.64
C MET A 34 5.35 11.79 -1.11
N GLN A 35 4.84 10.69 -0.58
CA GLN A 35 4.63 10.50 0.86
C GLN A 35 5.76 9.71 1.53
N THR A 36 5.85 9.82 2.84
CA THR A 36 6.89 9.23 3.67
C THR A 36 6.30 8.55 4.91
N LYS A 37 7.13 7.81 5.65
CA LYS A 37 6.72 7.21 6.94
C LYS A 37 6.52 8.23 8.06
N LYS A 38 6.78 9.53 7.81
CA LYS A 38 6.49 10.62 8.76
C LYS A 38 5.06 11.13 8.60
N ASP A 39 4.40 10.77 7.51
CA ASP A 39 3.04 11.19 7.18
C ASP A 39 2.02 10.27 7.86
N ILE A 40 0.75 10.23 7.43
CA ILE A 40 -0.31 9.57 8.19
C ILE A 40 -0.43 8.08 7.83
N ARG A 41 -0.29 7.17 8.80
CA ARG A 41 -0.52 5.73 8.60
C ARG A 41 -1.98 5.44 8.25
N GLY A 42 -2.20 4.53 7.29
CA GLY A 42 -3.53 4.16 6.81
C GLY A 42 -4.14 5.17 5.83
N VAL A 43 -3.42 6.26 5.52
CA VAL A 43 -3.82 7.31 4.59
C VAL A 43 -2.71 7.54 3.56
N ASP A 44 -1.52 7.90 4.03
CA ASP A 44 -0.35 8.26 3.22
C ASP A 44 0.65 7.10 3.09
N TYR A 45 0.71 6.24 4.11
CA TYR A 45 1.48 5.00 4.08
C TYR A 45 0.80 3.82 4.78
N PHE A 46 1.20 2.61 4.42
CA PHE A 46 0.59 1.36 4.91
C PHE A 46 1.66 0.35 5.27
N VAL A 47 1.45 -0.44 6.33
CA VAL A 47 2.42 -1.47 6.77
C VAL A 47 1.83 -2.86 6.59
N GLY A 48 2.44 -3.63 5.70
CA GLY A 48 2.05 -4.99 5.36
C GLY A 48 0.91 -5.07 4.34
N GLU A 49 0.82 -6.23 3.69
CA GLU A 49 -0.17 -6.54 2.67
C GLU A 49 -1.61 -6.34 3.15
N LYS A 50 -1.94 -6.81 4.36
CA LYS A 50 -3.30 -6.73 4.90
C LYS A 50 -3.81 -5.29 5.05
N GLU A 51 -2.95 -4.37 5.46
CA GLU A 51 -3.32 -2.96 5.63
C GLU A 51 -3.54 -2.29 4.28
N LEU A 52 -2.64 -2.53 3.33
CA LEU A 52 -2.73 -2.04 1.97
C LEU A 52 -3.98 -2.55 1.26
N MET A 53 -4.22 -3.87 1.27
CA MET A 53 -5.37 -4.47 0.60
C MET A 53 -6.70 -3.93 1.14
N ARG A 54 -6.83 -3.78 2.46
CA ARG A 54 -8.02 -3.16 3.05
C ARG A 54 -8.25 -1.72 2.59
N TYR A 55 -7.20 -0.97 2.28
CA TYR A 55 -7.34 0.37 1.73
C TYR A 55 -7.79 0.33 0.27
N LEU A 56 -7.18 -0.54 -0.54
CA LEU A 56 -7.54 -0.72 -1.95
C LEU A 56 -8.98 -1.22 -2.11
N ASP A 57 -9.41 -2.19 -1.31
CA ASP A 57 -10.79 -2.70 -1.31
C ASP A 57 -11.79 -1.56 -1.05
N ARG A 58 -11.47 -0.63 -0.15
CA ARG A 58 -12.33 0.55 0.12
C ARG A 58 -12.38 1.51 -1.06
N LEU A 59 -11.27 1.70 -1.78
CA LEU A 59 -11.26 2.54 -2.97
C LEU A 59 -12.08 1.93 -4.10
N GLU A 60 -11.96 0.62 -4.33
CA GLU A 60 -12.74 -0.09 -5.34
C GLU A 60 -14.24 -0.02 -5.05
N ILE A 61 -14.64 -0.20 -3.78
CA ILE A 61 -16.04 0.00 -3.35
C ILE A 61 -16.47 1.46 -3.56
N GLY A 62 -15.59 2.43 -3.32
CA GLY A 62 -15.85 3.85 -3.55
C GLY A 62 -15.91 4.26 -5.03
N TRP A 63 -15.37 3.44 -5.94
CA TRP A 63 -15.47 3.64 -7.39
C TRP A 63 -16.74 3.02 -8.00
N LEU A 64 -17.45 2.16 -7.26
CA LEU A 64 -18.68 1.48 -7.69
C LEU A 64 -19.98 2.17 -7.21
N LEU A 65 -19.87 3.31 -6.51
CA LEU A 65 -20.98 4.16 -6.04
C LEU A 65 -20.97 5.51 -6.77
#